data_AF-W4Q885-F1
#
_entry.id   AF-W4Q885-F1
#
_cell.length_a   1.000
_cell.length_b   1.000
_cell.length_c   1.000
_cell.angle_alpha   90.00
_cell.angle_beta   90.00
_cell.angle_gamma   90.00
#
_symmetry.space_group_name_H-M   'P 1'
#
loop_
_entity.id
_entity.type
_entity.pdbx_description
1 polymer ?
#
loop_
_entity_poly.entity_id
_entity_poly.type
_entity_poly.pdbx_seq_one_letter_code
_entity_poly.pdbx_strand_id
1 'polypeptide(L)'
;MIDCSSGSVIRTPIPVYPGYQVSLAEEIKHKAEIATGAVGLITNGIQAEEIIQNGRADLIFLARELLRDPYWPRTAARQLDLEVPSPVQYRRAWDGHPMKSFLKKSDRVEKE
;
A
#
# COMPACT_ATOMS: atom_id res chain seq x y z
N MET A 1 -2.34 19.58 -3.21
CA MET A 1 -2.56 18.14 -3.47
C MET A 1 -4.02 17.91 -3.78
N ILE A 2 -4.35 16.96 -4.65
CA ILE A 2 -5.74 16.62 -5.06
C ILE A 2 -6.01 15.14 -4.80
N ASP A 3 -7.10 14.82 -4.10
CA ASP A 3 -7.62 13.44 -3.94
C ASP A 3 -8.55 13.11 -5.13
N CYS A 4 -8.15 12.13 -5.94
CA CYS A 4 -8.74 11.89 -7.25
C CYS A 4 -9.69 10.70 -7.25
N SER A 5 -11.00 10.98 -7.19
CA SER A 5 -12.09 9.99 -7.34
C SER A 5 -12.97 10.32 -8.57
N SER A 6 -14.07 9.59 -8.78
CA SER A 6 -14.93 9.71 -9.95
C SER A 6 -16.36 9.24 -9.71
N GLY A 7 -17.28 9.70 -10.57
CA GLY A 7 -18.67 9.25 -10.62
C GLY A 7 -19.62 10.01 -9.67
N SER A 8 -20.79 9.42 -9.44
CA SER A 8 -21.86 9.91 -8.54
C SER A 8 -22.56 11.22 -8.89
N VAL A 9 -22.20 11.90 -9.98
CA VAL A 9 -22.96 13.08 -10.45
C VAL A 9 -24.34 12.66 -10.98
N ILE A 10 -24.41 11.54 -11.71
CA ILE A 10 -25.63 10.89 -12.16
C ILE A 10 -25.54 9.38 -11.93
N ARG A 11 -26.68 8.69 -11.93
CA ARG A 11 -26.72 7.23 -11.85
C ARG A 11 -26.32 6.62 -13.19
N THR A 12 -25.12 6.06 -13.26
CA THR A 12 -24.58 5.38 -14.44
C THR A 12 -23.83 4.11 -14.04
N PRO A 13 -23.88 3.02 -14.83
CA PRO A 13 -23.00 1.88 -14.60
C PRO A 13 -21.54 2.28 -14.80
N ILE A 14 -20.66 1.85 -13.89
CA ILE A 14 -19.22 2.09 -13.96
C ILE A 14 -18.54 0.72 -13.90
N PRO A 15 -17.64 0.39 -14.85
CA PRO A 15 -16.84 -0.83 -14.75
C PRO A 15 -15.84 -0.67 -13.60
N VAL A 16 -15.99 -1.50 -12.57
CA VAL A 16 -15.17 -1.45 -11.35
C VAL A 16 -14.17 -2.59 -11.37
N TYR A 17 -12.89 -2.26 -11.23
CA TYR A 17 -11.75 -3.19 -11.18
C TYR A 17 -10.63 -2.61 -10.31
N PRO A 18 -9.60 -3.38 -9.93
CA PRO A 18 -8.50 -2.86 -9.11
C PRO A 18 -7.81 -1.65 -9.77
N GLY A 19 -7.72 -0.53 -9.06
CA GLY A 19 -7.04 0.68 -9.54
C GLY A 19 -7.79 1.46 -10.62
N TYR A 20 -9.09 1.26 -10.81
CA TYR A 20 -9.87 1.88 -11.90
C TYR A 20 -9.88 3.42 -11.93
N GLN A 21 -9.41 4.10 -10.88
CA GLN A 21 -9.32 5.57 -10.80
C GLN A 21 -7.86 6.07 -10.81
N VAL A 22 -6.86 5.18 -10.84
CA VAL A 22 -5.43 5.55 -10.77
C VAL A 22 -5.02 6.43 -11.95
N SER A 23 -5.50 6.11 -13.16
CA SER A 23 -5.19 6.91 -14.35
C SER A 23 -5.69 8.35 -14.26
N LEU A 24 -6.77 8.61 -13.51
CA LEU A 24 -7.27 9.96 -13.27
C LEU A 24 -6.32 10.76 -12.36
N ALA A 25 -5.79 10.10 -11.32
CA ALA A 25 -4.80 10.70 -10.42
C ALA A 25 -3.48 11.00 -11.16
N GLU A 26 -3.05 10.10 -12.03
CA GLU A 26 -1.85 10.23 -12.87
C GLU A 26 -1.99 11.37 -13.87
N GLU A 27 -3.13 11.43 -14.58
CA GLU A 27 -3.40 12.47 -15.56
C GLU A 27 -3.40 13.86 -14.93
N ILE A 28 -4.06 14.02 -13.78
CA ILE A 28 -4.06 15.30 -13.05
C ILE A 28 -2.65 15.65 -12.57
N LYS A 29 -1.91 14.68 -12.02
CA LYS A 29 -0.54 14.90 -11.55
C LYS A 29 0.37 15.46 -12.64
N HIS A 30 0.37 14.83 -13.82
CA HIS A 30 1.27 15.21 -14.90
C HIS A 30 0.82 16.44 -15.67
N LYS A 31 -0.49 16.64 -15.84
CA LYS A 31 -1.01 17.79 -16.61
C LYS A 31 -1.07 19.08 -15.80
N ALA A 32 -1.37 18.97 -14.50
CA ALA A 32 -1.49 20.13 -13.62
C ALA A 32 -0.27 20.35 -12.71
N GLU A 33 0.76 19.49 -12.83
CA GLU A 33 2.01 19.55 -12.06
C GLU A 33 1.78 19.72 -10.55
N ILE A 34 0.79 18.98 -10.02
CA ILE A 34 0.39 19.05 -8.61
C ILE A 34 0.36 17.65 -8.00
N ALA A 35 0.71 17.54 -6.73
CA ALA A 35 0.68 16.26 -6.04
C ALA A 35 -0.74 15.65 -6.03
N THR A 36 -0.88 14.34 -6.23
CA THR A 36 -2.17 13.65 -6.26
C THR A 36 -2.24 12.44 -5.34
N GLY A 37 -3.47 12.12 -4.92
CA GLY A 37 -3.83 10.89 -4.22
C GLY A 37 -4.61 9.95 -5.12
N ALA A 38 -4.20 8.69 -5.21
CA ALA A 38 -4.97 7.65 -5.89
C ALA A 38 -5.87 6.88 -4.92
N VAL A 39 -7.10 6.62 -5.34
CA VAL A 39 -8.08 5.75 -4.66
C VAL A 39 -8.66 4.74 -5.66
N GLY A 40 -9.52 3.84 -5.20
CA GLY A 40 -10.30 2.96 -6.08
C GLY A 40 -9.78 1.52 -6.11
N LEU A 41 -10.32 0.68 -5.22
CA LEU A 41 -9.98 -0.75 -5.13
C LEU A 41 -8.47 -1.04 -5.10
N ILE A 42 -7.73 -0.25 -4.33
CA ILE A 42 -6.35 -0.56 -3.94
C ILE A 42 -6.41 -1.40 -2.67
N THR A 43 -5.88 -2.63 -2.70
CA THR A 43 -6.07 -3.60 -1.60
C THR A 43 -4.80 -4.26 -1.09
N ASN A 44 -3.68 -4.18 -1.81
CA ASN A 44 -2.43 -4.81 -1.41
C ASN A 44 -1.23 -3.87 -1.61
N GLY A 45 -0.16 -4.14 -0.85
CA GLY A 45 1.06 -3.34 -0.83
C GLY A 45 1.79 -3.34 -2.17
N ILE A 46 1.77 -4.45 -2.92
CA ILE A 46 2.41 -4.55 -4.25
C ILE A 46 1.78 -3.56 -5.23
N GLN A 47 0.45 -3.51 -5.28
CA GLN A 47 -0.30 -2.55 -6.09
C GLN A 47 -0.05 -1.10 -5.65
N ALA A 48 -0.03 -0.84 -4.34
CA ALA A 48 0.23 0.49 -3.81
C ALA A 48 1.65 0.97 -4.17
N GLU A 49 2.66 0.12 -4.00
CA GLU A 49 4.06 0.39 -4.35
C GLU A 49 4.21 0.68 -5.84
N GLU A 50 3.58 -0.12 -6.69
CA GLU A 50 3.67 0.02 -8.14
C GLU A 50 3.03 1.34 -8.63
N ILE A 51 1.98 1.84 -7.97
CA ILE A 51 1.41 3.17 -8.26
C ILE A 51 2.40 4.29 -7.90
N ILE A 52 3.06 4.20 -6.74
CA ILE A 52 4.00 5.22 -6.28
C ILE A 52 5.30 5.20 -7.10
N GLN A 53 5.90 4.04 -7.30
CA GLN A 53 7.17 3.89 -8.03
C GLN A 53 7.06 4.32 -9.50
N ASN A 54 5.91 4.08 -10.12
CA ASN A 54 5.65 4.55 -11.48
C ASN A 54 5.24 6.04 -11.54
N GLY A 55 5.27 6.75 -10.41
CA GLY A 55 4.97 8.19 -10.35
C GLY A 55 3.52 8.55 -10.63
N ARG A 56 2.59 7.60 -10.54
CA ARG A 56 1.18 7.79 -10.93
C ARG A 56 0.33 8.48 -9.86
N ALA A 57 0.82 8.48 -8.62
CA ALA A 57 0.30 9.30 -7.53
C ALA A 57 1.41 9.57 -6.51
N ASP A 58 1.19 10.51 -5.59
CA ASP A 58 2.07 10.79 -4.45
C ASP A 58 1.59 10.10 -3.17
N LEU A 59 0.29 9.81 -3.08
CA LEU A 59 -0.32 9.12 -1.95
C LEU A 59 -1.32 8.06 -2.41
N ILE A 60 -1.54 7.08 -1.54
CA ILE A 60 -2.53 6.01 -1.70
C ILE A 60 -3.62 6.17 -0.65
N PHE A 61 -4.86 6.28 -1.09
CA PHE A 61 -6.04 6.34 -0.23
C PHE A 61 -6.70 4.97 -0.16
N LEU A 62 -6.87 4.48 1.07
CA LEU A 62 -7.51 3.21 1.37
C LEU A 62 -8.82 3.45 2.13
N ALA A 63 -9.85 2.69 1.80
CA ALA A 63 -11.15 2.79 2.47
C ALA A 63 -11.60 1.43 2.99
N ARG A 64 -12.29 0.64 2.15
CA ARG A 64 -12.82 -0.70 2.51
C ARG A 64 -11.74 -1.66 3.01
N GLU A 65 -10.50 -1.48 2.56
CA GLU A 65 -9.40 -2.33 3.01
C GLU A 65 -9.00 -2.02 4.45
N LEU A 66 -8.98 -0.76 4.86
CA LEU A 66 -8.75 -0.38 6.26
C LEU A 66 -9.89 -0.80 7.19
N LEU A 67 -11.11 -0.97 6.66
CA LEU A 67 -12.22 -1.52 7.44
C LEU A 67 -12.07 -3.03 7.68
N ARG A 68 -11.44 -3.76 6.75
CA ARG A 68 -11.17 -5.20 6.88
C ARG A 68 -9.92 -5.49 7.69
N ASP A 69 -8.86 -4.71 7.46
CA ASP A 69 -7.58 -4.81 8.15
C ASP A 69 -7.15 -3.41 8.63
N PRO A 70 -7.44 -3.04 9.89
CA PRO A 70 -7.00 -1.74 10.42
C PRO A 70 -5.48 -1.64 10.59
N TYR A 71 -4.75 -2.76 10.55
CA TYR A 71 -3.29 -2.80 10.54
C TYR A 71 -2.73 -3.05 9.15
N TRP A 72 -3.49 -2.72 8.09
CA TRP A 72 -3.08 -2.89 6.71
C TRP A 72 -1.65 -2.39 6.41
N PRO A 73 -1.16 -1.25 6.96
CA PRO A 73 0.23 -0.84 6.73
C PRO A 73 1.26 -1.91 7.10
N ARG A 74 1.03 -2.67 8.19
CA ARG A 74 1.86 -3.81 8.58
C ARG A 74 1.74 -4.96 7.58
N THR A 75 0.52 -5.24 7.11
CA THR A 75 0.25 -6.28 6.11
C THR A 75 0.95 -5.96 4.79
N ALA A 76 0.86 -4.71 4.32
CA ALA A 76 1.54 -4.21 3.13
C ALA A 76 3.07 -4.26 3.29
N ALA A 77 3.60 -3.82 4.43
CA ALA A 77 5.04 -3.91 4.72
C ALA A 77 5.54 -5.35 4.62
N ARG A 78 4.81 -6.32 5.19
CA ARG A 78 5.14 -7.75 5.07
C ARG A 78 5.09 -8.26 3.63
N GLN A 79 4.19 -7.75 2.79
CA GLN A 79 4.13 -8.11 1.36
C GLN A 79 5.31 -7.56 0.56
N LEU A 80 5.86 -6.42 0.98
CA LEU A 80 6.98 -5.73 0.34
C LEU A 80 8.34 -6.07 0.97
N ASP A 81 8.37 -7.01 1.92
CA ASP A 81 9.56 -7.34 2.73
C ASP A 81 10.20 -6.12 3.41
N LEU A 82 9.36 -5.19 3.86
CA LEU A 82 9.75 -3.99 4.60
C LEU A 82 9.45 -4.15 6.09
N GLU A 83 10.29 -3.53 6.92
CA GLU A 83 10.04 -3.40 8.35
C GLU A 83 9.35 -2.06 8.65
N VAL A 84 8.32 -2.09 9.49
CA VAL A 84 7.64 -0.88 9.98
C VAL A 84 7.70 -0.85 11.50
N PRO A 85 7.92 0.34 12.11
CA PRO A 85 7.99 0.45 13.56
C PRO A 85 6.65 0.03 14.16
N SER A 86 6.70 -0.92 15.08
CA SER A 86 5.51 -1.37 15.79
C SER A 86 5.24 -0.45 16.99
N PRO A 87 3.95 -0.19 17.33
CA PRO A 87 3.60 0.41 18.60
C PRO A 87 4.23 -0.38 19.74
N VAL A 88 4.71 0.30 20.79
CA VAL A 88 5.53 -0.34 21.84
C VAL A 88 4.83 -1.54 22.50
N GLN A 89 3.50 -1.50 22.58
CA GLN A 89 2.64 -2.54 23.11
C GLN A 89 2.56 -3.79 22.21
N TYR A 90 2.81 -3.65 20.91
CA TYR A 90 2.67 -4.71 19.91
C TYR A 90 4.00 -5.30 19.43
N ARG A 91 5.15 -4.76 19.87
CA ARG A 91 6.50 -5.25 19.52
C ARG A 91 6.63 -6.78 19.51
N ARG A 92 6.20 -7.44 20.59
CA ARG A 92 6.25 -8.91 20.73
C ARG A 92 5.48 -9.67 19.65
N ALA A 93 4.42 -9.08 19.10
CA ALA A 93 3.57 -9.69 18.08
C ALA A 93 3.97 -9.29 16.66
N TRP A 94 4.52 -8.09 16.46
CA TRP A 94 4.83 -7.53 15.15
C TRP A 94 6.26 -7.82 14.71
N ASP A 95 7.23 -7.64 15.60
CA ASP A 95 8.67 -7.74 15.30
C ASP A 95 9.13 -9.20 15.19
N GLY A 96 8.24 -10.14 15.53
CA GLY A 96 8.54 -11.57 15.57
C GLY A 96 9.41 -11.96 16.77
N HIS A 97 9.42 -13.25 17.06
CA HIS A 97 10.36 -13.80 18.05
C HIS A 97 11.78 -13.76 17.43
N PRO A 98 12.84 -13.41 18.21
CA PRO A 98 14.23 -13.36 17.72
C PRO A 98 14.74 -14.68 17.12
N MET A 99 13.97 -15.77 17.20
CA MET A 99 14.28 -17.07 16.62
C MET A 99 14.46 -17.05 15.09
N LYS A 100 13.83 -16.12 14.36
CA LYS A 100 14.10 -15.94 12.91
C LYS A 100 15.54 -15.47 12.61
N SER A 101 16.14 -14.71 13.53
CA SER A 101 17.53 -14.25 13.44
C SER A 101 18.52 -15.38 13.76
N PHE A 102 18.14 -16.29 14.67
CA PHE A 102 18.91 -17.50 14.99
C PHE A 102 18.97 -18.48 13.82
N LEU A 103 17.85 -18.73 13.12
CA LEU A 103 17.82 -19.60 11.95
C LEU A 103 18.63 -19.02 10.77
N LYS A 104 18.51 -17.71 10.50
CA LYS A 104 19.34 -17.02 9.48
C LYS A 104 20.85 -17.06 9.79
N LYS A 105 21.24 -17.19 11.06
CA LYS A 105 22.64 -17.37 11.47
C LYS A 105 23.12 -18.80 11.26
N SER A 106 22.29 -19.80 11.54
CA SER A 106 22.57 -21.22 11.31
C SER A 106 22.91 -21.50 9.85
N ASP A 107 22.12 -20.96 8.92
CA ASP A 107 22.32 -21.16 7.47
C ASP A 107 23.61 -20.51 6.93
N ARG A 108 24.23 -19.58 7.69
CA ARG A 108 25.54 -19.00 7.34
C ARG A 108 26.71 -19.81 7.86
N VAL A 109 26.53 -20.58 8.93
CA VAL A 109 27.59 -21.40 9.53
C VAL A 109 27.77 -22.71 8.78
N GLU A 110 26.74 -23.23 8.10
CA GLU A 110 26.84 -24.46 7.29
C GLU A 110 27.39 -24.23 5.87
N LYS A 111 27.72 -22.99 5.49
CA LYS A 111 28.26 -22.64 4.17
C LYS A 111 29.73 -22.18 4.19
N GLU A 112 30.41 -22.32 5.32
CA GLU A 112 31.87 -22.16 5.46
C GLU A 112 32.53 -23.52 5.72
#